data_AF-H2ANQ7-F1
#
_entry.id   AF-H2ANQ7-F1
#
_cell.length_a   1.000
_cell.length_b   1.000
_cell.length_c   1.000
_cell.angle_alpha   90.00
_cell.angle_beta   90.00
_cell.angle_gamma   90.00
#
_symmetry.space_group_name_H-M   'P 1'
#
loop_
_entity.id
_entity.type
_entity.pdbx_description
1 polymer ?
#
loop_
_entity_poly.entity_id
_entity_poly.type
_entity_poly.pdbx_seq_one_letter_code
_entity_poly.pdbx_strand_id
1 'polypeptide(L)'
;MMVRSALKKAKEQNKSWESSFDETLLSLRKVIRESEMFKRIEADLLPHIDELGGIRCLAIGSFSEDQPARYQLALLIEILNFLELEKNTPLIVSIYDPLFSENDLKFIEGMGCNWKVEGSLEDKSEYSKNALFLLPHAPLDLTEEVLKTERPRYFLANHIVTHTDRYTKSQLFEKYPVLCKLVHLLDQNSKPSEKKVTNSSSQTNNNFTTVTSKKKRRKSKYVLQEPNIDYDSIECPYGNCHIVCDFEAGSLLKDKPWVNAFSDLTLHLFDIV
;
A
#
# COMPACT_ATOMS: atom_id res chain seq x y z
N MET A 1 -36.92 20.02 31.25
CA MET A 1 -37.02 20.60 29.89
C MET A 1 -35.66 20.73 29.19
N MET A 2 -34.58 21.17 29.86
CA MET A 2 -33.26 21.35 29.24
C MET A 2 -32.65 20.09 28.60
N VAL A 3 -32.76 18.91 29.25
CA VAL A 3 -32.19 17.65 28.73
C VAL A 3 -32.82 17.22 27.39
N ARG A 4 -34.14 17.41 27.21
CA ARG A 4 -34.84 17.08 25.95
C ARG A 4 -34.46 18.03 24.80
N SER A 5 -34.15 19.29 25.10
CA SER A 5 -33.71 20.28 24.12
C SER A 5 -32.29 20.00 23.63
N ALA A 6 -31.37 19.64 24.54
CA ALA A 6 -30.00 19.25 24.20
C ALA A 6 -29.95 17.96 23.36
N LEU A 7 -30.75 16.95 23.71
CA LEU A 7 -30.85 15.70 22.93
C LEU A 7 -31.41 15.92 21.52
N LYS A 8 -32.36 16.86 21.36
CA LYS A 8 -32.91 17.19 20.03
C LYS A 8 -31.87 17.90 19.17
N LYS A 9 -31.13 18.87 19.74
CA LYS A 9 -30.04 19.56 19.03
C LYS A 9 -28.90 18.61 18.62
N ALA A 10 -28.50 17.70 19.50
CA ALA A 10 -27.48 16.69 19.17
C ALA A 10 -27.93 15.76 18.03
N LYS A 11 -29.20 15.33 18.02
CA LYS A 11 -29.76 14.53 16.92
C LYS A 11 -29.83 15.28 15.59
N GLU A 12 -30.21 16.55 15.61
CA GLU A 12 -30.25 17.38 14.40
C GLU A 12 -28.84 17.68 13.86
N GLN A 13 -27.87 17.92 14.74
CA GLN A 13 -26.46 18.09 14.37
C GLN A 13 -25.86 16.81 13.78
N ASN A 14 -26.13 15.64 14.38
CA ASN A 14 -25.67 14.36 13.83
C ASN A 14 -26.24 14.09 12.44
N LYS A 15 -27.55 14.31 12.24
CA LYS A 15 -28.18 14.11 10.93
C LYS A 15 -27.64 15.06 9.86
N SER A 16 -27.30 16.29 10.24
CA SER A 16 -26.68 17.27 9.34
C SER A 16 -25.25 16.87 8.96
N TRP A 17 -24.48 16.34 9.92
CA TRP A 17 -23.13 15.82 9.66
C TRP A 17 -23.18 14.61 8.73
N GLU A 18 -24.05 13.62 9.01
CA GLU A 18 -24.22 12.41 8.18
C GLU A 18 -24.53 12.78 6.72
N SER A 19 -25.51 13.66 6.51
CA SER A 19 -25.89 14.09 5.15
C SER A 19 -24.74 14.79 4.42
N SER A 20 -23.99 15.67 5.11
CA SER A 20 -22.84 16.35 4.51
C SER A 20 -21.67 15.40 4.26
N PHE A 21 -21.47 14.40 5.11
CA PHE A 21 -20.41 13.42 4.98
C PHE A 21 -20.68 12.50 3.78
N ASP A 22 -21.90 11.99 3.66
CA ASP A 22 -22.31 11.12 2.54
C ASP A 22 -22.18 11.83 1.20
N GLU A 23 -22.65 13.07 1.07
CA GLU A 23 -22.51 13.87 -0.15
C GLU A 23 -21.03 14.09 -0.52
N THR A 24 -20.19 14.36 0.49
CA THR A 24 -18.74 14.52 0.30
C THR A 24 -18.13 13.20 -0.17
N LEU A 25 -18.39 12.09 0.53
CA LEU A 25 -17.84 10.78 0.22
C LEU A 25 -18.27 10.32 -1.19
N LEU A 26 -19.52 10.54 -1.58
CA LEU A 26 -20.01 10.24 -2.93
C LEU A 26 -19.25 11.02 -4.01
N SER A 27 -18.95 12.30 -3.76
CA SER A 27 -18.13 13.11 -4.66
C SER A 27 -16.71 12.56 -4.79
N LEU A 28 -16.06 12.20 -3.67
CA LEU A 28 -14.72 11.61 -3.67
C LEU A 28 -14.68 10.26 -4.39
N ARG A 29 -15.69 9.41 -4.17
CA ARG A 29 -15.85 8.11 -4.85
C ARG A 29 -15.97 8.28 -6.36
N LYS A 30 -16.75 9.26 -6.82
CA LYS A 30 -16.86 9.59 -8.25
C LYS A 30 -15.50 9.99 -8.83
N VAL A 31 -14.78 10.86 -8.12
CA VAL A 31 -13.44 11.34 -8.50
C VAL A 31 -12.45 10.16 -8.62
N ILE A 32 -12.50 9.18 -7.71
CA ILE A 32 -11.68 7.97 -7.78
C ILE A 32 -12.10 7.08 -8.95
N ARG A 33 -13.39 6.78 -9.10
CA ARG A 33 -13.92 5.90 -10.16
C ARG A 33 -13.54 6.37 -11.56
N GLU A 34 -13.55 7.69 -11.78
CA GLU A 34 -13.22 8.29 -13.07
C GLU A 34 -11.70 8.34 -13.34
N SER A 35 -10.87 8.07 -12.33
CA SER A 35 -9.42 8.19 -12.41
C SER A 35 -8.75 7.06 -13.19
N GLU A 36 -7.63 7.36 -13.83
CA GLU A 36 -6.77 6.38 -14.48
C GLU A 36 -6.08 5.43 -13.49
N MET A 37 -5.73 5.94 -12.31
CA MET A 37 -5.23 5.13 -11.19
C MET A 37 -6.21 4.00 -10.86
N PHE A 38 -7.50 4.30 -10.69
CA PHE A 38 -8.48 3.28 -10.34
C PHE A 38 -8.67 2.25 -11.47
N LYS A 39 -8.75 2.71 -12.72
CA LYS A 39 -8.81 1.81 -13.90
C LYS A 39 -7.62 0.85 -13.95
N ARG A 40 -6.45 1.32 -13.52
CA ARG A 40 -5.25 0.49 -13.46
C ARG A 40 -5.37 -0.57 -12.35
N ILE A 41 -5.89 -0.20 -11.18
CA ILE A 41 -6.20 -1.16 -10.10
C ILE A 41 -7.17 -2.23 -10.59
N GLU A 42 -8.27 -1.83 -11.27
CA GLU A 42 -9.24 -2.78 -11.83
C GLU A 42 -8.56 -3.76 -12.79
N ALA A 43 -7.78 -3.25 -13.74
CA ALA A 43 -7.09 -4.07 -14.74
C ALA A 43 -6.08 -5.05 -14.14
N ASP A 44 -5.35 -4.64 -13.10
CA ASP A 44 -4.32 -5.47 -12.46
C ASP A 44 -4.90 -6.46 -11.43
N LEU A 45 -6.07 -6.16 -10.83
CA LEU A 45 -6.76 -7.09 -9.93
C LEU A 45 -7.63 -8.11 -10.66
N LEU A 46 -8.15 -7.77 -11.84
CA LEU A 46 -9.06 -8.64 -12.61
C LEU A 46 -8.53 -10.07 -12.81
N PRO A 47 -7.24 -10.32 -13.14
CA PRO A 47 -6.72 -11.69 -13.28
C PRO A 47 -6.69 -12.51 -11.99
N HIS A 48 -6.85 -11.86 -10.83
CA HIS A 48 -6.69 -12.45 -9.50
C HIS A 48 -8.00 -12.51 -8.73
N ILE A 49 -9.11 -12.09 -9.34
CA ILE A 49 -10.37 -11.84 -8.65
C ILE A 49 -10.97 -13.08 -7.98
N ASP A 50 -10.80 -14.25 -8.59
CA ASP A 50 -11.29 -15.52 -8.05
C ASP A 50 -10.57 -15.92 -6.77
N GLU A 51 -9.30 -15.51 -6.63
CA GLU A 51 -8.48 -15.80 -5.45
C GLU A 51 -8.80 -14.89 -4.26
N LEU A 52 -9.43 -13.73 -4.49
CA LEU A 52 -9.70 -12.73 -3.45
C LEU A 52 -10.96 -13.07 -2.64
N GLY A 53 -10.78 -13.41 -1.37
CA GLY A 53 -11.88 -13.75 -0.43
C GLY A 53 -12.45 -12.56 0.34
N GLY A 54 -11.81 -11.39 0.30
CA GLY A 54 -12.22 -10.19 1.02
C GLY A 54 -11.18 -9.09 0.97
N ILE A 55 -11.38 -8.04 1.78
CA ILE A 55 -10.43 -6.95 1.94
C ILE A 55 -10.04 -6.83 3.42
N ARG A 56 -8.74 -6.69 3.69
CA ARG A 56 -8.19 -6.35 5.00
C ARG A 56 -7.60 -4.95 4.90
N CYS A 57 -8.27 -3.95 5.46
CA CYS A 57 -7.84 -2.56 5.42
C CYS A 57 -7.28 -2.12 6.78
N LEU A 58 -6.06 -1.61 6.77
CA LEU A 58 -5.34 -1.18 7.97
C LEU A 58 -4.76 0.22 7.76
N ALA A 59 -4.65 0.99 8.85
CA ALA A 59 -4.01 2.30 8.85
C ALA A 59 -4.63 3.31 7.85
N ILE A 60 -5.96 3.41 7.84
CA ILE A 60 -6.71 4.33 6.96
C ILE A 60 -6.87 5.75 7.56
N GLY A 61 -6.62 5.91 8.86
CA GLY A 61 -6.87 7.11 9.64
C GLY A 61 -8.35 7.37 9.97
N SER A 62 -8.62 8.50 10.65
CA SER A 62 -9.99 8.94 10.92
C SER A 62 -10.58 9.63 9.69
N PHE A 63 -11.43 8.94 8.93
CA PHE A 63 -12.06 9.52 7.75
C PHE A 63 -13.19 10.51 8.08
N SER A 64 -13.75 10.50 9.28
CA SER A 64 -14.68 11.56 9.71
C SER A 64 -13.98 12.89 9.96
N GLU A 65 -12.67 12.88 10.24
CA GLU A 65 -11.90 14.07 10.63
C GLU A 65 -10.90 14.51 9.54
N ASP A 66 -10.23 13.56 8.87
CA ASP A 66 -9.13 13.81 7.95
C ASP A 66 -9.51 13.58 6.47
N GLN A 67 -9.10 14.50 5.59
CA GLN A 67 -9.45 14.44 4.17
C GLN A 67 -8.69 13.35 3.39
N PRO A 68 -7.36 13.17 3.56
CA PRO A 68 -6.66 11.99 3.05
C PRO A 68 -7.33 10.68 3.44
N ALA A 69 -7.69 10.48 4.71
CA ALA A 69 -8.41 9.30 5.16
C ALA A 69 -9.76 9.10 4.44
N ARG A 70 -10.51 10.18 4.15
CA ARG A 70 -11.75 10.09 3.33
C ARG A 70 -11.51 9.59 1.92
N TYR A 71 -10.43 10.03 1.27
CA TYR A 71 -10.07 9.50 -0.05
C TYR A 71 -9.70 8.02 0.03
N GLN A 72 -8.97 7.60 1.06
CA GLN A 72 -8.63 6.20 1.24
C GLN A 72 -9.88 5.33 1.47
N LEU A 73 -10.85 5.81 2.26
CA LEU A 73 -12.14 5.14 2.42
C LEU A 73 -12.90 5.08 1.08
N ALA A 74 -12.90 6.17 0.31
CA ALA A 74 -13.52 6.19 -1.01
C ALA A 74 -12.87 5.14 -1.95
N LEU A 75 -11.54 4.98 -1.90
CA LEU A 75 -10.83 3.96 -2.66
C LEU A 75 -11.23 2.55 -2.22
N LEU A 76 -11.24 2.30 -0.91
CA LEU A 76 -11.66 1.02 -0.33
C LEU A 76 -13.05 0.62 -0.83
N ILE A 77 -14.01 1.55 -0.78
CA ILE A 77 -15.39 1.31 -1.21
C ILE A 77 -15.46 1.05 -2.71
N GLU A 78 -14.73 1.79 -3.54
CA GLU A 78 -14.74 1.56 -4.99
C GLU A 78 -14.10 0.23 -5.37
N ILE A 79 -12.99 -0.16 -4.73
CA ILE A 79 -12.38 -1.49 -4.90
C ILE A 79 -13.37 -2.58 -4.49
N LEU A 80 -14.03 -2.44 -3.33
CA LEU A 80 -15.02 -3.42 -2.88
C LEU A 80 -16.14 -3.58 -3.92
N ASN A 81 -16.72 -2.49 -4.41
CA ASN A 81 -17.82 -2.56 -5.38
C ASN A 81 -17.38 -3.22 -6.68
N PHE A 82 -16.16 -2.91 -7.17
CA PHE A 82 -15.60 -3.56 -8.34
C PHE A 82 -15.47 -5.08 -8.12
N LEU A 83 -14.86 -5.49 -7.01
CA LEU A 83 -14.66 -6.90 -6.70
C LEU A 83 -15.99 -7.66 -6.53
N GLU A 84 -16.96 -7.08 -5.82
CA GLU A 84 -18.28 -7.70 -5.64
C GLU A 84 -19.06 -7.80 -6.95
N LEU A 85 -18.96 -6.78 -7.83
CA LEU A 85 -19.61 -6.77 -9.14
C LEU A 85 -19.06 -7.89 -10.03
N GLU A 86 -17.74 -8.00 -10.14
CA GLU A 86 -17.09 -9.00 -11.00
C GLU A 86 -17.25 -10.42 -10.45
N LYS A 87 -17.15 -10.61 -9.13
CA LYS A 87 -17.38 -11.94 -8.51
C LYS A 87 -18.85 -12.32 -8.44
N ASN A 88 -19.76 -11.36 -8.57
CA ASN A 88 -21.19 -11.53 -8.32
C ASN A 88 -21.49 -12.16 -6.93
N THR A 89 -20.68 -11.80 -5.93
CA THR A 89 -20.83 -12.26 -4.54
C THR A 89 -20.36 -11.19 -3.58
N PRO A 90 -21.04 -11.00 -2.42
CA PRO A 90 -20.59 -10.06 -1.41
C PRO A 90 -19.26 -10.50 -0.80
N LEU A 91 -18.41 -9.52 -0.47
CA LEU A 91 -17.11 -9.74 0.15
C LEU A 91 -17.06 -9.19 1.57
N ILE A 92 -16.27 -9.85 2.42
CA ILE A 92 -16.06 -9.38 3.80
C ILE A 92 -14.96 -8.32 3.78
N VAL A 93 -15.23 -7.21 4.47
CA VAL A 93 -14.24 -6.17 4.76
C VAL A 93 -13.90 -6.20 6.24
N SER A 94 -12.65 -6.52 6.55
CA SER A 94 -12.06 -6.29 7.86
C SER A 94 -11.36 -4.94 7.85
N ILE A 95 -11.65 -4.08 8.82
CA ILE A 95 -11.02 -2.77 8.92
C ILE A 95 -10.56 -2.48 10.35
N TYR A 96 -9.36 -1.92 10.49
CA TYR A 96 -8.83 -1.47 11.78
C TYR A 96 -7.95 -0.24 11.63
N ASP A 97 -8.20 0.74 12.50
CA ASP A 97 -7.29 1.84 12.75
C ASP A 97 -7.46 2.33 14.20
N PRO A 98 -6.38 2.52 14.97
CA PRO A 98 -6.47 3.08 16.32
C PRO A 98 -6.95 4.54 16.37
N LEU A 99 -6.96 5.25 15.24
CA LEU A 99 -7.41 6.64 15.12
C LEU A 99 -8.92 6.77 14.85
N PHE A 100 -9.67 5.67 14.75
CA PHE A 100 -11.12 5.77 14.52
C PHE A 100 -11.84 6.57 15.60
N SER A 101 -12.59 7.56 15.15
CA SER A 101 -13.52 8.33 15.99
C SER A 101 -14.83 7.56 16.16
N GLU A 102 -15.68 8.02 17.09
CA GLU A 102 -17.03 7.44 17.23
C GLU A 102 -17.86 7.55 15.94
N ASN A 103 -17.62 8.58 15.13
CA ASN A 103 -18.34 8.77 13.87
C ASN A 103 -17.85 7.78 12.80
N ASP A 104 -16.56 7.44 12.81
CA ASP A 104 -16.00 6.42 11.93
C ASP A 104 -16.62 5.06 12.23
N LEU A 105 -16.64 4.69 13.51
CA LEU A 105 -17.22 3.42 13.96
C LEU A 105 -18.71 3.32 13.62
N LYS A 106 -19.50 4.35 13.91
CA LYS A 106 -20.93 4.40 13.56
C LYS A 106 -21.15 4.29 12.05
N PHE A 107 -20.31 4.95 11.25
CA PHE A 107 -20.39 4.85 9.79
C PHE A 107 -20.13 3.41 9.33
N ILE A 108 -19.06 2.77 9.83
CA ILE A 108 -18.72 1.38 9.45
C ILE A 108 -19.81 0.41 9.89
N GLU A 109 -20.35 0.55 11.11
CA GLU A 109 -21.49 -0.26 11.59
C GLU A 109 -22.72 -0.13 10.66
N GLY A 110 -22.92 1.05 10.06
CA GLY A 110 -23.98 1.32 9.09
C GLY A 110 -23.77 0.68 7.71
N MET A 111 -22.55 0.24 7.37
CA MET A 111 -22.24 -0.35 6.06
C MET A 111 -22.76 -1.78 5.88
N GLY A 112 -23.23 -2.42 6.95
CA GLY A 112 -23.89 -3.73 6.92
C GLY A 112 -23.03 -4.88 7.45
N CYS A 113 -23.59 -6.09 7.42
CA CYS A 113 -23.02 -7.27 8.11
C CYS A 113 -21.68 -7.78 7.56
N ASN A 114 -21.29 -7.34 6.37
CA ASN A 114 -20.02 -7.73 5.74
C ASN A 114 -18.84 -6.84 6.17
N TRP A 115 -19.11 -5.73 6.86
CA TRP A 115 -18.08 -4.86 7.41
C TRP A 115 -17.82 -5.22 8.86
N LYS A 116 -16.55 -5.49 9.18
CA LYS A 116 -16.10 -5.87 10.52
C LYS A 116 -15.02 -4.90 10.98
N VAL A 117 -15.30 -4.19 12.05
CA VAL A 117 -14.29 -3.42 12.77
C VAL A 117 -13.57 -4.38 13.72
N GLU A 118 -12.27 -4.56 13.52
CA GLU A 118 -11.47 -5.36 14.47
C GLU A 118 -11.10 -4.51 15.69
N GLY A 119 -10.84 -5.15 16.84
CA GLY A 119 -10.42 -4.44 18.05
C GLY A 119 -8.91 -4.20 18.11
N SER A 120 -8.15 -5.02 17.40
CA SER A 120 -6.69 -5.04 17.42
C SER A 120 -6.09 -5.55 16.10
N LEU A 121 -4.77 -5.46 15.96
CA LEU A 121 -4.05 -6.02 14.81
C LEU A 121 -3.99 -7.55 14.89
N GLU A 122 -3.99 -8.10 16.11
CA GLU A 122 -3.91 -9.53 16.40
C GLU A 122 -5.22 -10.27 16.10
N ASP A 123 -6.33 -9.54 15.97
CA ASP A 123 -7.63 -10.07 15.56
C ASP A 123 -7.56 -10.49 14.09
N LYS A 124 -7.08 -11.72 13.88
CA LYS A 124 -6.99 -12.32 12.56
C LYS A 124 -8.36 -12.73 12.10
N SER A 125 -8.74 -12.18 10.96
CA SER A 125 -9.89 -12.67 10.24
C SER A 125 -9.54 -14.01 9.56
N GLU A 126 -10.45 -14.99 9.60
CA GLU A 126 -10.24 -16.29 8.90
C GLU A 126 -10.03 -16.11 7.39
N TYR A 127 -10.48 -14.98 6.83
CA TYR A 127 -10.41 -14.65 5.40
C TYR A 127 -9.12 -13.91 5.01
N SER A 128 -8.25 -13.57 5.97
CA SER A 128 -7.04 -12.78 5.69
C SER A 128 -6.08 -13.47 4.71
N LYS A 129 -6.01 -14.81 4.68
CA LYS A 129 -5.12 -15.56 3.78
C LYS A 129 -5.35 -15.25 2.29
N ASN A 130 -6.58 -14.92 1.92
CA ASN A 130 -7.00 -14.65 0.55
C ASN A 130 -7.48 -13.20 0.40
N ALA A 131 -7.18 -12.31 1.36
CA ALA A 131 -7.64 -10.94 1.29
C ALA A 131 -6.71 -10.08 0.43
N LEU A 132 -7.28 -9.05 -0.21
CA LEU A 132 -6.53 -7.88 -0.62
C LEU A 132 -6.22 -7.05 0.62
N PHE A 133 -4.94 -6.86 0.92
CA PHE A 133 -4.51 -5.97 1.98
C PHE A 133 -4.39 -4.55 1.45
N LEU A 134 -5.11 -3.61 2.06
CA LEU A 134 -5.11 -2.19 1.72
C LEU A 134 -4.49 -1.36 2.85
N LEU A 135 -3.27 -0.87 2.63
CA LEU A 135 -2.44 -0.14 3.59
C LEU A 135 -1.85 1.13 2.97
N PRO A 136 -2.67 2.11 2.56
CA PRO A 136 -2.24 3.22 1.72
C PRO A 136 -1.23 4.18 2.39
N HIS A 137 -1.23 4.25 3.73
CA HIS A 137 -0.34 5.12 4.53
C HIS A 137 0.19 4.42 5.78
N ALA A 138 0.44 3.12 5.70
CA ALA A 138 0.91 2.37 6.85
C ALA A 138 2.37 2.73 7.18
N PRO A 139 2.70 2.96 8.46
CA PRO A 139 4.10 3.11 8.86
C PRO A 139 4.86 1.79 8.63
N LEU A 140 6.19 1.87 8.47
CA LEU A 140 7.04 0.69 8.29
C LEU A 140 6.90 -0.34 9.42
N ASP A 141 6.73 0.10 10.66
CA ASP A 141 6.55 -0.80 11.81
C ASP A 141 5.30 -1.68 11.63
N LEU A 142 4.18 -1.10 11.18
CA LEU A 142 2.96 -1.84 10.88
C LEU A 142 3.13 -2.73 9.64
N THR A 143 3.72 -2.19 8.59
CA THR A 143 3.94 -2.92 7.33
C THR A 143 4.77 -4.19 7.57
N GLU A 144 5.88 -4.07 8.31
CA GLU A 144 6.74 -5.19 8.70
C GLU A 144 5.97 -6.24 9.52
N GLU A 145 5.15 -5.82 10.47
CA GLU A 145 4.38 -6.73 11.33
C GLU A 145 3.32 -7.50 10.54
N VAL A 146 2.58 -6.82 9.67
CA VAL A 146 1.58 -7.44 8.78
C VAL A 146 2.25 -8.45 7.85
N LEU A 147 3.40 -8.09 7.27
CA LEU A 147 4.16 -8.98 6.40
C LEU A 147 4.66 -10.24 7.13
N LYS A 148 5.01 -10.14 8.42
CA LYS A 148 5.43 -11.29 9.24
C LYS A 148 4.27 -12.20 9.63
N THR A 149 3.19 -11.59 10.11
CA THR A 149 2.16 -12.29 10.89
C THR A 149 0.95 -12.71 10.07
N GLU A 150 0.53 -11.89 9.13
CA GLU A 150 -0.66 -12.13 8.28
C GLU A 150 -0.29 -12.72 6.92
N ARG A 151 0.94 -12.47 6.47
CA ARG A 151 1.50 -13.05 5.24
C ARG A 151 0.64 -12.79 3.99
N PRO A 152 0.30 -11.51 3.70
CA PRO A 152 -0.53 -11.17 2.55
C PRO A 152 0.08 -11.67 1.24
N ARG A 153 -0.78 -12.12 0.33
CA ARG A 153 -0.40 -12.36 -1.08
C ARG A 153 -0.61 -11.12 -1.95
N TYR A 154 -1.74 -10.46 -1.76
CA TYR A 154 -2.15 -9.26 -2.50
C TYR A 154 -2.04 -8.03 -1.58
N PHE A 155 -1.18 -7.08 -1.94
CA PHE A 155 -0.81 -6.00 -1.04
C PHE A 155 -0.77 -4.64 -1.74
N LEU A 156 -1.85 -3.88 -1.61
CA LEU A 156 -1.99 -2.52 -2.12
C LEU A 156 -1.61 -1.53 -1.01
N ALA A 157 -0.36 -1.07 -1.03
CA ALA A 157 0.26 -0.34 0.07
C ALA A 157 1.34 0.63 -0.42
N ASN A 158 2.06 1.26 0.50
CA ASN A 158 3.24 2.08 0.17
C ASN A 158 4.29 1.26 -0.59
N HIS A 159 4.92 1.88 -1.59
CA HIS A 159 5.95 1.27 -2.43
C HIS A 159 7.17 0.86 -1.59
N ILE A 160 7.44 -0.44 -1.48
CA ILE A 160 8.41 -1.00 -0.51
C ILE A 160 9.81 -0.39 -0.64
N VAL A 161 10.32 -0.16 -1.86
CA VAL A 161 11.65 0.44 -2.07
C VAL A 161 11.68 1.91 -1.63
N THR A 162 10.87 2.78 -2.23
CA THR A 162 10.86 4.21 -1.90
C THR A 162 10.49 4.47 -0.44
N HIS A 163 9.62 3.64 0.14
CA HIS A 163 9.20 3.79 1.53
C HIS A 163 10.33 3.41 2.52
N THR A 164 11.34 2.65 2.08
CA THR A 164 12.50 2.23 2.88
C THR A 164 13.79 3.01 2.59
N ASP A 165 13.84 3.81 1.52
CA ASP A 165 15.04 4.57 1.05
C ASP A 165 15.73 5.45 2.11
N ARG A 166 15.00 5.84 3.16
CA ARG A 166 15.56 6.62 4.28
C ARG A 166 16.51 5.83 5.18
N TYR A 167 16.55 4.50 5.07
CA TYR A 167 17.43 3.62 5.85
C TYR A 167 18.58 3.09 5.00
N THR A 168 19.76 3.01 5.59
CA THR A 168 20.85 2.21 5.01
C THR A 168 20.48 0.72 5.04
N LYS A 169 21.07 -0.10 4.16
CA LYS A 169 20.82 -1.56 4.13
C LYS A 169 20.99 -2.22 5.51
N SER A 170 22.00 -1.81 6.29
CA SER A 170 22.24 -2.33 7.65
C SER A 170 21.12 -1.95 8.62
N GLN A 171 20.67 -0.69 8.59
CA GLN A 171 19.57 -0.24 9.46
C GLN A 171 18.25 -0.91 9.08
N LEU A 172 18.01 -1.09 7.78
CA LEU A 172 16.82 -1.78 7.29
C LEU A 172 16.83 -3.24 7.71
N PHE A 173 17.98 -3.92 7.60
CA PHE A 173 18.15 -5.31 8.06
C PHE A 173 17.88 -5.48 9.56
N GLU A 174 18.41 -4.58 10.40
CA GLU A 174 18.25 -4.66 11.85
C GLU A 174 16.82 -4.34 12.30
N LYS A 175 16.19 -3.31 11.71
CA LYS A 175 14.88 -2.82 12.16
C LYS A 175 13.70 -3.50 11.47
N TYR A 176 13.84 -3.78 10.18
CA TYR A 176 12.78 -4.28 9.29
C TYR A 176 13.29 -5.43 8.41
N PRO A 177 13.70 -6.56 9.01
CA PRO A 177 14.34 -7.65 8.28
C PRO A 177 13.50 -8.19 7.12
N VAL A 178 12.17 -8.32 7.26
CA VAL A 178 11.33 -8.85 6.17
C VAL A 178 11.27 -7.86 5.01
N LEU A 179 11.03 -6.58 5.27
CA LEU A 179 11.11 -5.55 4.23
C LEU A 179 12.50 -5.48 3.59
N CYS A 180 13.58 -5.64 4.37
CA CYS A 180 14.95 -5.70 3.85
C CYS A 180 15.13 -6.84 2.84
N LYS A 181 14.59 -8.03 3.15
CA LYS A 181 14.61 -9.19 2.26
C LYS A 181 13.77 -8.96 1.00
N LEU A 182 12.60 -8.35 1.12
CA LEU A 182 11.75 -8.04 -0.03
C LEU A 182 12.39 -7.03 -0.99
N VAL A 183 13.03 -5.98 -0.47
CA VAL A 183 13.82 -5.04 -1.29
C VAL A 183 14.95 -5.78 -2.00
N HIS A 184 15.65 -6.68 -1.30
CA HIS A 184 16.71 -7.48 -1.91
C HIS A 184 16.20 -8.38 -3.05
N LEU A 185 15.03 -9.02 -2.89
CA LEU A 185 14.42 -9.84 -3.93
C LEU A 185 14.04 -9.01 -5.17
N LEU A 186 13.48 -7.81 -4.97
CA LEU A 186 13.18 -6.87 -6.07
C LEU A 186 14.44 -6.43 -6.83
N ASP A 187 15.54 -6.16 -6.11
CA ASP A 187 16.83 -5.82 -6.70
C ASP A 187 17.43 -6.97 -7.52
N GLN A 188 17.24 -8.22 -7.08
CA GLN A 188 17.68 -9.41 -7.82
C GLN A 188 16.90 -9.58 -9.13
N ASN A 189 15.58 -9.37 -9.10
CA ASN A 189 14.71 -9.45 -10.28
C ASN A 189 15.03 -8.38 -11.33
N SER A 190 15.49 -7.21 -10.87
CA SER A 190 15.78 -6.05 -11.74
C SER A 190 17.15 -6.13 -12.42
N LYS A 191 18.06 -6.99 -11.95
CA LYS A 191 19.35 -7.18 -12.59
C LYS A 191 19.18 -8.09 -13.81
N PRO A 192 19.58 -7.65 -15.03
CA PRO A 192 19.61 -8.56 -16.16
C PRO A 192 20.53 -9.72 -15.77
N SER A 193 19.98 -10.93 -15.79
CA SER A 193 20.73 -12.16 -15.54
C SER A 193 22.02 -12.10 -16.34
N GLU A 194 23.16 -12.00 -15.64
CA GLU A 194 24.46 -12.22 -16.22
C GLU A 194 24.48 -13.65 -16.72
N LYS A 195 24.04 -13.84 -17.97
CA LYS A 195 24.46 -14.99 -18.75
C LYS A 195 25.97 -14.99 -18.65
N LYS A 196 26.51 -16.02 -18.01
CA LYS A 196 27.92 -16.41 -18.12
C LYS A 196 28.26 -16.49 -19.62
N VAL A 197 28.76 -15.41 -20.18
CA VAL A 197 29.36 -15.39 -21.51
C VAL A 197 30.85 -15.59 -21.28
N THR A 198 31.28 -16.82 -21.49
CA THR A 198 32.65 -17.19 -21.83
C THR A 198 33.18 -16.29 -22.94
N ASN A 199 34.38 -15.73 -22.71
CA ASN A 199 35.22 -14.94 -23.61
C ASN A 199 34.89 -15.02 -25.11
N SER A 200 34.57 -13.90 -25.75
CA SER A 200 35.12 -13.57 -27.07
C SER A 200 35.03 -12.05 -27.34
N SER A 201 36.14 -11.50 -27.79
CA SER A 201 36.29 -10.19 -28.42
C SER A 201 35.32 -9.94 -29.58
N SER A 202 34.69 -8.77 -29.62
CA SER A 202 34.53 -7.98 -30.85
C SER A 202 33.99 -6.59 -30.55
N GLN A 203 34.77 -5.60 -30.98
CA GLN A 203 34.44 -4.19 -31.07
C GLN A 203 33.21 -3.95 -31.93
N THR A 204 32.31 -3.05 -31.51
CA THR A 204 31.62 -2.14 -32.42
C THR A 204 31.46 -0.77 -31.78
N ASN A 205 31.92 0.22 -32.52
CA ASN A 205 32.05 1.63 -32.17
C ASN A 205 30.69 2.32 -31.97
N ASN A 206 30.58 3.14 -30.93
CA ASN A 206 29.77 4.36 -30.98
C ASN A 206 30.52 5.50 -30.29
N ASN A 207 30.91 6.47 -31.11
CA ASN A 207 31.62 7.69 -30.77
C ASN A 207 30.76 8.62 -29.89
N PHE A 208 30.94 8.56 -28.58
CA PHE A 208 30.68 9.70 -27.70
C PHE A 208 31.81 9.82 -26.68
N THR A 209 32.83 10.62 -27.00
CA THR A 209 33.88 10.96 -26.03
C THR A 209 33.38 12.08 -25.14
N THR A 210 32.91 11.73 -23.94
CA THR A 210 32.65 12.70 -22.88
C THR A 210 33.98 13.37 -22.49
N VAL A 211 34.10 14.66 -22.78
CA VAL A 211 35.26 15.47 -22.38
C VAL A 211 35.21 15.65 -20.87
N THR A 212 35.85 14.76 -20.11
CA THR A 212 36.00 14.95 -18.66
C THR A 212 37.07 16.00 -18.41
N SER A 213 36.68 17.18 -17.92
CA SER A 213 37.61 18.18 -17.43
C SER A 213 38.53 17.56 -16.36
N LYS A 214 39.85 17.56 -16.59
CA LYS A 214 40.86 17.07 -15.64
C LYS A 214 40.99 18.02 -14.44
N LYS A 215 39.96 18.09 -13.59
CA LYS A 215 40.15 18.51 -12.20
C LYS A 215 40.66 17.30 -11.44
N LYS A 216 41.88 17.37 -10.88
CA LYS A 216 42.44 16.39 -9.94
C LYS A 216 41.42 16.17 -8.82
N ARG A 217 40.56 15.16 -8.95
CA ARG A 217 39.73 14.67 -7.84
C ARG A 217 40.71 14.17 -6.78
N ARG A 218 40.73 14.82 -5.62
CA ARG A 218 41.34 14.26 -4.40
C ARG A 218 40.76 12.86 -4.25
N LYS A 219 41.60 11.81 -4.29
CA LYS A 219 41.17 10.44 -3.99
C LYS A 219 40.62 10.47 -2.58
N SER A 220 39.30 10.33 -2.43
CA SER A 220 38.69 10.07 -1.12
C SER A 220 39.39 8.83 -0.56
N LYS A 221 40.00 8.94 0.61
CA LYS A 221 40.67 7.84 1.29
C LYS A 221 39.67 6.81 1.85
N TYR A 222 38.38 7.12 1.76
CA TYR A 222 37.28 6.30 2.23
C TYR A 222 36.57 5.71 1.02
N VAL A 223 36.84 4.44 0.75
CA VAL A 223 35.98 3.58 -0.06
C VAL A 223 34.91 3.08 0.89
N LEU A 224 33.67 3.52 0.69
CA LEU A 224 32.53 2.97 1.42
C LEU A 224 32.42 1.49 1.02
N GLN A 225 32.72 0.58 1.95
CA GLN A 225 32.43 -0.83 1.78
C GLN A 225 30.98 -1.05 2.16
N GLU A 226 30.19 -1.60 1.22
CA GLU A 226 28.83 -2.03 1.56
C GLU A 226 28.91 -3.19 2.57
N PRO A 227 28.08 -3.19 3.63
CA PRO A 227 28.06 -4.27 4.59
C PRO A 227 27.65 -5.58 3.90
N ASN A 228 28.37 -6.67 4.19
CA ASN A 228 27.98 -8.00 3.74
C ASN A 228 26.84 -8.50 4.62
N ILE A 229 25.61 -8.36 4.14
CA ILE A 229 24.39 -8.74 4.85
C ILE A 229 24.01 -10.16 4.39
N ASP A 230 23.78 -11.04 5.36
CA ASP A 230 23.25 -12.37 5.12
C ASP A 230 21.72 -12.31 5.07
N TYR A 231 21.16 -12.26 3.85
CA TYR A 231 19.71 -12.24 3.64
C TYR A 231 19.08 -13.63 3.84
N ASP A 232 19.86 -14.70 3.82
CA ASP A 232 19.36 -16.07 3.98
C ASP A 232 19.04 -16.37 5.44
N SER A 233 19.69 -15.68 6.39
CA SER A 233 19.38 -15.81 7.82
C SER A 233 18.03 -15.21 8.24
N ILE A 234 17.38 -14.43 7.37
CA ILE A 234 16.09 -13.78 7.66
C ILE A 234 14.97 -14.78 7.46
N GLU A 235 14.23 -15.08 8.55
CA GLU A 235 12.96 -15.79 8.48
C GLU A 235 11.92 -14.92 7.75
N CYS A 236 11.67 -15.24 6.49
CA CYS A 236 10.78 -14.52 5.61
C CYS A 236 9.87 -15.54 4.92
N PRO A 237 8.54 -15.39 4.98
CA PRO A 237 7.61 -16.33 4.38
C PRO A 237 7.50 -16.19 2.85
N TYR A 238 8.20 -15.24 2.25
CA TYR A 238 8.10 -14.91 0.84
C TYR A 238 9.33 -15.41 0.07
N GLY A 239 9.07 -16.10 -1.04
CA GLY A 239 10.08 -16.52 -2.00
C GLY A 239 10.35 -15.45 -3.05
N ASN A 240 9.36 -14.62 -3.36
CA ASN A 240 9.51 -13.53 -4.32
C ASN A 240 8.54 -12.36 -4.03
N CYS A 241 8.86 -11.19 -4.59
CA CYS A 241 8.04 -10.00 -4.57
C CYS A 241 7.99 -9.40 -5.98
N HIS A 242 6.79 -9.10 -6.45
CA HIS A 242 6.54 -8.45 -7.73
C HIS A 242 5.80 -7.13 -7.49
N ILE A 243 6.30 -6.06 -8.11
CA ILE A 243 5.54 -4.82 -8.24
C ILE A 243 4.69 -4.97 -9.50
N VAL A 244 3.38 -5.19 -9.30
CA VAL A 244 2.42 -5.35 -10.41
C VAL A 244 2.09 -3.99 -11.00
N CYS A 245 1.95 -2.99 -10.14
CA CYS A 245 1.59 -1.63 -10.54
C CYS A 245 2.18 -0.60 -9.59
N ASP A 246 3.03 0.27 -10.14
CA ASP A 246 3.60 1.45 -9.47
C ASP A 246 2.95 2.76 -9.96
N PHE A 247 1.86 2.67 -10.72
CA PHE A 247 1.12 3.80 -11.29
C PHE A 247 2.00 4.76 -12.11
N GLU A 248 2.80 4.17 -13.02
CA GLU A 248 3.76 4.87 -13.88
C GLU A 248 4.84 5.58 -13.06
N ALA A 249 5.52 4.84 -12.17
CA ALA A 249 6.46 5.41 -11.21
C ALA A 249 5.84 6.58 -10.39
N GLY A 250 4.57 6.42 -10.01
CA GLY A 250 3.76 7.37 -9.26
C GLY A 250 3.29 8.59 -10.04
N SER A 251 3.42 8.63 -11.38
CA SER A 251 2.95 9.77 -12.19
C SER A 251 1.45 10.01 -12.00
N LEU A 252 0.65 8.93 -11.92
CA LEU A 252 -0.80 9.01 -11.82
C LEU A 252 -1.29 9.44 -10.43
N LEU A 253 -0.39 9.46 -9.44
CA LEU A 253 -0.67 9.80 -8.04
C LEU A 253 -0.32 11.27 -7.73
N LYS A 254 0.62 11.84 -8.49
CA LYS A 254 1.11 13.22 -8.33
C LYS A 254 0.11 14.23 -8.89
N ASP A 255 0.09 15.42 -8.27
CA ASP A 255 -0.73 16.57 -8.69
C ASP A 255 -2.23 16.26 -8.82
N LYS A 256 -2.72 15.27 -8.05
CA LYS A 256 -4.13 14.91 -7.98
C LYS A 256 -4.78 15.44 -6.70
N PRO A 257 -6.13 15.54 -6.65
CA PRO A 257 -6.86 15.94 -5.46
C PRO A 257 -6.60 15.07 -4.21
N TRP A 258 -6.11 13.84 -4.43
CA TRP A 258 -5.82 12.82 -3.42
C TRP A 258 -4.31 12.64 -3.17
N VAL A 259 -3.45 13.58 -3.59
CA VAL A 259 -1.98 13.41 -3.53
C VAL A 259 -1.45 13.01 -2.15
N ASN A 260 -2.05 13.54 -1.08
CA ASN A 260 -1.67 13.21 0.30
C ASN A 260 -2.30 11.89 0.80
N ALA A 261 -3.21 11.30 0.03
CA ALA A 261 -3.89 10.05 0.35
C ALA A 261 -3.24 8.83 -0.30
N PHE A 262 -2.47 8.98 -1.39
CA PHE A 262 -1.88 7.87 -2.16
C PHE A 262 -0.47 8.18 -2.68
N SER A 263 0.35 8.96 -1.97
CA SER A 263 1.63 9.51 -2.47
C SER A 263 2.59 8.50 -3.10
N ASP A 264 2.59 7.27 -2.59
CA ASP A 264 3.48 6.17 -2.95
C ASP A 264 2.72 4.84 -2.98
N LEU A 265 1.42 4.86 -3.29
CA LEU A 265 0.61 3.64 -3.40
C LEU A 265 1.16 2.72 -4.50
N THR A 266 1.17 1.42 -4.27
CA THR A 266 1.68 0.40 -5.21
C THR A 266 1.01 -0.94 -4.93
N LEU A 267 0.66 -1.67 -6.00
CA LEU A 267 0.16 -3.03 -5.89
C LEU A 267 1.33 -4.02 -5.95
N HIS A 268 1.51 -4.75 -4.85
CA HIS A 268 2.51 -5.81 -4.74
C HIS A 268 1.83 -7.18 -4.75
N LEU A 269 2.51 -8.15 -5.37
CA LEU A 269 2.16 -9.56 -5.34
C LEU A 269 3.32 -10.34 -4.73
N PHE A 270 3.04 -11.15 -3.72
CA PHE A 270 4.06 -11.96 -3.05
C PHE A 270 3.86 -13.45 -3.33
N ASP A 271 4.97 -14.13 -3.65
CA ASP A 271 4.99 -15.59 -3.76
C ASP A 271 5.32 -16.17 -2.38
N ILE A 272 4.35 -16.85 -1.75
CA ILE A 272 4.51 -17.44 -0.42
C ILE A 272 5.14 -18.84 -0.54
N VAL A 273 6.11 -19.15 0.34
CA VAL A 273 6.81 -20.45 0.42
C VAL A 273 6.09 -21.43 1.35
#